data_AF-A0AA86S8Z8-F1
#
_entry.id   AF-A0AA86S8Z8-F1
#
_cell.length_a   1.000
_cell.length_b   1.000
_cell.length_c   1.000
_cell.angle_alpha   90.00
_cell.angle_beta   90.00
_cell.angle_gamma   90.00
#
_symmetry.space_group_name_H-M   'P 1'
#
loop_
_entity.id
_entity.type
_entity.pdbx_description
1 polymer ?
#
loop_
_entity_poly.entity_id
_entity_poly.type
_entity_poly.pdbx_seq_one_letter_code
_entity_poly.pdbx_strand_id
1 'polypeptide(L)'
;MGIEFTGTVPFSYVYLHGLIRDSQGRKMSKTLGNVVDPLDTIKEFGTDALRFTLALGTAGQDLNLSTERLTSNKGFTNKLWNAGKFILQNLPNENDTSAWEQILSYKVETILASKS
;
A
#
# COMPACT_ATOMS: atom_id res chain seq x y z
N MET A 1 2.39 -13.73 26.75
CA MET A 1 3.12 -13.96 28.02
C MET A 1 4.60 -13.84 27.72
N GLY A 2 5.37 -13.21 28.61
CA GLY A 2 6.81 -12.97 28.39
C GLY A 2 7.69 -14.09 28.94
N ILE A 3 9.00 -13.92 28.81
CA ILE A 3 10.00 -14.92 29.21
C ILE A 3 9.88 -15.33 30.69
N GLU A 4 9.48 -14.40 31.55
CA GLU A 4 9.25 -14.63 32.98
C GLU A 4 8.19 -15.71 33.26
N PHE A 5 7.17 -15.82 32.40
CA PHE A 5 6.07 -16.76 32.60
C PHE A 5 6.16 -18.02 31.73
N THR A 6 6.98 -18.00 30.69
CA THR A 6 7.04 -19.10 29.71
C THR A 6 8.41 -19.77 29.61
N GLY A 7 9.46 -19.17 30.21
CA GLY A 7 10.85 -19.65 30.10
C GLY A 7 11.42 -19.60 28.67
N THR A 8 10.69 -18.99 27.72
CA THR A 8 11.01 -18.97 26.29
C THR A 8 10.84 -17.57 25.72
N VAL A 9 11.63 -17.23 24.69
CA VAL A 9 11.51 -15.93 24.00
C VAL A 9 10.17 -15.83 23.27
N PRO A 10 9.38 -14.75 23.45
CA PRO A 10 8.03 -14.65 22.89
C PRO A 10 7.98 -14.39 21.38
N PHE A 11 9.07 -13.87 20.80
CA PHE A 11 9.21 -13.63 19.36
C PHE A 11 10.69 -13.63 18.98
N SER A 12 11.02 -14.22 17.83
CA SER A 12 12.40 -14.28 17.31
C SER A 12 12.78 -13.08 16.46
N TYR A 13 11.79 -12.39 15.90
CA TYR A 13 11.98 -11.24 15.01
C TYR A 13 11.10 -10.08 15.47
N VAL A 14 11.71 -8.90 15.57
CA VAL A 14 11.03 -7.64 15.90
C VAL A 14 11.23 -6.69 14.74
N TYR A 15 10.12 -6.29 14.10
CA TYR A 15 10.14 -5.27 13.08
C TYR A 15 9.70 -3.94 13.69
N LEU A 16 10.62 -2.98 13.74
CA LEU A 16 10.35 -1.63 14.21
C LEU A 16 10.15 -0.71 13.00
N HIS A 17 8.93 -0.17 12.86
CA HIS A 17 8.64 0.85 11.87
C HIS A 17 8.95 2.25 12.44
N GLY A 18 9.23 3.21 11.56
CA GLY A 18 9.37 4.60 11.95
C GLY A 18 8.06 5.22 12.42
N LEU A 19 8.14 6.41 12.99
CA LEU A 19 7.02 7.18 13.47
C LEU A 19 6.36 7.95 12.33
N ILE A 20 5.06 8.18 12.48
CA ILE A 20 4.34 9.13 11.63
C ILE A 20 4.51 10.54 12.19
N ARG A 21 4.87 11.45 11.29
CA ARG A 21 5.05 12.88 11.57
C ARG A 21 3.96 13.68 10.85
N ASP A 22 3.63 14.84 11.39
CA ASP A 22 2.74 15.79 10.73
C ASP A 22 3.45 16.47 9.53
N SER A 23 2.73 17.36 8.84
CA SER A 23 3.27 18.12 7.69
C SER A 23 4.45 19.03 8.05
N GLN A 24 4.63 19.35 9.34
CA GLN A 24 5.74 20.16 9.86
C GLN A 24 6.89 19.27 10.38
N GLY A 25 6.82 17.96 10.18
CA GLY A 25 7.84 17.01 10.64
C GLY A 25 7.82 16.75 12.15
N ARG A 26 6.80 17.19 12.89
CA ARG A 26 6.68 16.93 14.33
C ARG A 26 6.06 15.55 14.54
N LYS A 27 6.51 14.84 15.57
CA LYS A 27 5.92 13.54 15.95
C LYS A 27 4.41 13.70 16.14
N MET A 28 3.64 12.83 15.50
CA MET A 28 2.20 12.78 15.70
C MET A 28 1.91 12.23 17.11
N SER A 29 1.19 12.98 17.94
CA SER A 29 0.87 12.56 19.31
C SER A 29 -0.37 13.23 19.86
N LYS A 30 -1.14 12.49 20.69
CA LYS A 30 -2.38 12.99 21.31
C LYS A 30 -2.12 14.21 22.19
N THR A 31 -1.00 14.23 22.91
CA THR A 31 -0.60 15.35 23.79
C THR A 31 -0.28 16.62 23.02
N LEU A 32 0.31 16.52 21.83
CA LEU A 32 0.58 17.67 20.96
C LEU A 32 -0.67 18.11 20.17
N GLY A 33 -1.73 17.30 20.15
CA GLY A 33 -2.98 17.59 19.45
C GLY A 33 -2.88 17.54 17.91
N ASN A 34 -1.77 17.03 17.36
CA ASN A 34 -1.53 16.95 15.92
C ASN A 34 -1.86 15.57 15.33
N VAL A 35 -2.69 14.79 16.01
CA VAL A 35 -3.15 13.47 15.53
C VAL A 35 -4.16 13.66 14.42
N VAL A 36 -3.95 12.95 13.32
CA VAL A 36 -4.92 12.84 12.24
C VAL A 36 -5.77 11.60 12.48
N ASP A 37 -7.10 11.75 12.45
CA ASP A 37 -8.00 10.60 12.55
C ASP A 37 -7.92 9.77 11.24
N PRO A 38 -7.58 8.47 11.32
CA PRO A 38 -7.53 7.62 10.13
C PRO A 38 -8.89 7.49 9.44
N LEU A 39 -10.01 7.48 10.17
CA LEU A 39 -11.34 7.35 9.58
C LEU A 39 -11.74 8.56 8.76
N ASP A 40 -11.40 9.77 9.23
CA ASP A 40 -11.67 10.98 8.49
C ASP A 40 -10.77 11.09 7.25
N THR A 41 -9.50 10.69 7.38
CA THR A 41 -8.59 10.58 6.23
C THR A 41 -9.09 9.58 5.20
N ILE A 42 -9.64 8.44 5.63
CA ILE A 42 -10.24 7.43 4.74
C ILE A 42 -11.46 8.00 4.02
N LYS A 43 -12.34 8.72 4.72
CA LYS A 43 -13.52 9.35 4.09
C LYS A 43 -13.10 10.35 3.01
N GLU A 44 -12.04 11.11 3.23
CA GLU A 44 -11.60 12.16 2.31
C GLU A 44 -10.78 11.60 1.12
N PHE A 45 -9.81 10.73 1.40
CA PHE A 45 -8.82 10.29 0.41
C PHE A 45 -9.02 8.85 -0.07
N GLY A 46 -9.73 8.02 0.68
CA GLY A 46 -9.90 6.60 0.43
C GLY A 46 -8.88 5.72 1.16
N THR A 47 -9.29 4.49 1.46
CA THR A 47 -8.47 3.52 2.21
C THR A 47 -7.16 3.19 1.52
N ASP A 48 -7.19 2.98 0.20
CA ASP A 48 -5.99 2.58 -0.54
C ASP A 48 -4.99 3.73 -0.64
N ALA A 49 -5.45 4.98 -0.77
CA ALA A 49 -4.58 6.14 -0.76
C ALA A 49 -3.81 6.25 0.57
N LEU A 50 -4.50 6.07 1.70
CA LEU A 50 -3.85 6.08 3.02
C LEU A 50 -2.87 4.91 3.17
N ARG A 51 -3.29 3.68 2.90
CA ARG A 51 -2.43 2.49 3.02
C ARG A 51 -1.20 2.58 2.14
N PHE A 52 -1.37 3.00 0.89
CA PHE A 52 -0.27 3.15 -0.05
C PHE A 52 0.71 4.23 0.41
N THR A 53 0.20 5.35 0.93
CA THR A 53 1.06 6.41 1.49
C THR A 53 1.91 5.91 2.66
N LEU A 54 1.33 5.11 3.56
CA LEU A 54 2.06 4.55 4.70
C LEU A 54 3.05 3.45 4.29
N ALA A 55 2.68 2.61 3.32
CA ALA A 55 3.51 1.51 2.83
C ALA A 55 4.73 1.98 2.02
N LEU A 56 4.65 3.16 1.39
CA LEU A 56 5.78 3.79 0.70
C LEU A 56 6.84 4.37 1.65
N GLY A 57 6.61 4.31 2.97
CA GLY A 57 7.63 4.69 3.95
C GLY A 57 8.83 3.75 3.90
N THR A 58 10.04 4.31 3.98
CA THR A 58 11.26 3.52 4.09
C THR A 58 11.30 2.81 5.44
N ALA A 59 11.59 1.50 5.44
CA ALA A 59 11.68 0.70 6.64
C ALA A 59 12.63 1.34 7.69
N GLY A 60 12.15 1.46 8.93
CA GLY A 60 12.89 2.08 10.04
C GLY A 60 13.05 3.60 9.98
N GLN A 61 12.55 4.28 8.94
CA GLN A 61 12.55 5.75 8.85
C GLN A 61 11.18 6.34 9.14
N ASP A 62 11.17 7.53 9.71
CA ASP A 62 9.93 8.26 9.96
C ASP A 62 9.30 8.75 8.66
N LEU A 63 7.98 8.78 8.62
CA LEU A 63 7.19 9.23 7.47
C LEU A 63 6.42 10.50 7.81
N ASN A 64 6.63 11.55 7.03
CA ASN A 64 5.79 12.74 7.09
C ASN A 64 4.48 12.49 6.34
N LEU A 65 3.36 12.51 7.07
CA LEU A 65 2.03 12.42 6.49
C LEU A 65 1.55 13.83 6.12
N SER A 66 1.53 14.13 4.82
CA SER A 66 0.98 15.37 4.29
C SER A 66 -0.25 15.10 3.43
N THR A 67 -1.17 16.07 3.41
CA THR A 67 -2.35 16.04 2.54
C THR A 67 -1.97 16.01 1.06
N GLU A 68 -0.85 16.62 0.69
CA GLU A 68 -0.30 16.57 -0.67
C GLU A 68 0.08 15.15 -1.10
N ARG A 69 0.77 14.40 -0.22
CA ARG A 69 1.12 12.99 -0.48
C ARG A 69 -0.13 12.12 -0.59
N LEU A 70 -1.10 12.32 0.30
CA LEU A 70 -2.39 11.62 0.26
C LEU A 70 -3.16 11.90 -1.03
N THR A 71 -3.21 13.17 -1.46
CA THR A 71 -3.87 13.59 -2.70
C THR A 71 -3.21 12.95 -3.92
N SER A 72 -1.87 12.97 -3.96
CA SER A 72 -1.10 12.36 -5.05
C SER A 72 -1.33 10.86 -5.13
N ASN A 73 -1.31 10.17 -3.98
CA ASN A 73 -1.52 8.74 -3.90
C ASN A 73 -2.98 8.34 -4.20
N LYS A 74 -3.97 9.17 -3.86
CA LYS A 74 -5.36 9.02 -4.33
C LYS A 74 -5.46 9.10 -5.85
N GLY A 75 -4.76 10.06 -6.46
CA GLY A 75 -4.68 10.17 -7.92
C GLY A 75 -4.07 8.91 -8.55
N PHE A 76 -3.00 8.39 -7.96
CA PHE A 76 -2.35 7.16 -8.41
C PHE A 76 -3.26 5.94 -8.31
N THR A 77 -3.90 5.71 -7.15
CA THR A 77 -4.81 4.57 -6.96
C THR A 77 -6.02 4.65 -7.89
N ASN A 78 -6.55 5.85 -8.13
CA ASN A 78 -7.61 6.05 -9.12
C ASN A 78 -7.15 5.73 -10.55
N LYS A 79 -5.90 6.05 -10.90
CA LYS A 79 -5.32 5.72 -12.20
C LYS A 79 -5.19 4.20 -12.38
N LEU A 80 -4.74 3.50 -11.34
CA LEU A 80 -4.68 2.04 -11.32
C LEU A 80 -6.06 1.40 -11.45
N TRP A 81 -7.05 1.94 -10.73
CA TRP A 81 -8.45 1.52 -10.85
C TRP A 81 -8.98 1.69 -12.28
N ASN A 82 -8.74 2.85 -12.90
CA ASN A 82 -9.16 3.10 -14.28
C ASN A 82 -8.46 2.18 -15.28
N ALA A 83 -7.18 1.87 -15.08
CA ALA A 83 -6.46 0.91 -15.93
C ALA A 83 -7.03 -0.51 -15.81
N GLY A 84 -7.26 -0.98 -14.57
CA GLY A 84 -7.87 -2.28 -14.32
C GLY A 84 -9.28 -2.36 -14.91
N LYS A 85 -10.10 -1.32 -14.70
CA LYS A 85 -11.43 -1.21 -15.29
C LYS A 85 -11.39 -1.23 -16.82
N PHE A 86 -10.46 -0.50 -17.44
CA PHE A 86 -10.30 -0.50 -18.89
C PHE A 86 -9.97 -1.90 -19.41
N ILE A 87 -9.03 -2.62 -18.78
CA ILE A 87 -8.71 -4.00 -19.16
C ILE A 87 -9.95 -4.88 -19.04
N LEU A 88 -10.61 -4.88 -17.88
CA LEU A 88 -11.80 -5.69 -17.62
C LEU A 88 -12.93 -5.43 -18.61
N GLN A 89 -13.12 -4.18 -19.05
CA GLN A 89 -14.13 -3.81 -20.04
C GLN A 89 -13.82 -4.27 -21.46
N ASN A 90 -12.55 -4.54 -21.76
CA ASN A 90 -12.10 -5.00 -23.07
C ASN A 90 -11.78 -6.51 -23.08
N LEU A 91 -12.01 -7.22 -21.98
CA LEU A 91 -11.85 -8.68 -21.94
C LEU A 91 -12.94 -9.35 -22.77
N PRO A 92 -12.62 -10.47 -23.44
CA PRO A 92 -13.61 -11.27 -24.14
C PRO A 92 -14.63 -11.83 -23.16
N ASN A 93 -15.80 -12.20 -23.69
CA ASN A 93 -16.84 -12.83 -22.89
C ASN A 93 -16.30 -14.13 -22.27
N GLU A 94 -16.71 -14.45 -21.05
CA GLU A 94 -16.29 -15.67 -20.34
C GLU A 94 -16.56 -16.95 -21.14
N ASN A 95 -17.60 -16.93 -21.99
CA ASN A 95 -17.97 -18.08 -22.83
C ASN A 95 -17.17 -18.20 -24.15
N ASP A 96 -16.34 -17.22 -24.49
CA ASP A 96 -15.52 -17.26 -25.72
C ASP A 96 -14.14 -17.87 -25.46
N THR A 97 -14.12 -19.21 -25.38
CA THR A 97 -12.90 -19.98 -25.09
C THR A 97 -11.78 -19.70 -26.09
N SER A 98 -12.10 -19.46 -27.37
CA SER A 98 -11.10 -19.23 -28.41
C SER A 98 -10.38 -17.89 -28.21
N ALA A 99 -11.12 -16.83 -27.85
CA ALA A 99 -10.52 -15.53 -27.53
C ALA A 99 -9.61 -15.59 -26.29
N TRP A 100 -10.01 -16.35 -25.26
CA TRP A 100 -9.17 -16.57 -24.06
C TRP A 100 -7.89 -17.35 -24.36
N GLU A 101 -7.98 -18.40 -25.18
CA GLU A 101 -6.81 -19.16 -25.64
C GLU A 101 -5.83 -18.27 -26.44
N GLN A 102 -6.34 -17.36 -27.28
CA GLN A 102 -5.52 -16.37 -27.97
C GLN A 102 -4.82 -15.43 -26.99
N ILE A 103 -5.52 -14.90 -25.99
CA ILE A 103 -4.91 -14.02 -24.97
C ILE A 103 -3.78 -14.73 -24.22
N LEU A 104 -4.00 -15.98 -23.80
CA LEU A 104 -3.00 -16.78 -23.10
C LEU A 104 -1.81 -17.17 -23.98
N SER A 105 -1.98 -17.19 -25.31
CA SER A 105 -0.91 -17.48 -26.26
C SER A 105 0.12 -16.35 -26.39
N TYR A 106 -0.26 -15.10 -26.06
CA TYR A 106 0.69 -13.99 -25.95
C TYR A 106 1.56 -14.21 -24.71
N LYS A 107 2.66 -14.98 -24.87
CA LYS A 107 3.68 -15.14 -23.84
C LYS A 107 4.16 -13.76 -23.38
N VAL A 108 3.94 -13.45 -22.11
CA VAL A 108 4.76 -12.45 -21.42
C VAL A 108 6.11 -13.13 -21.21
N GLU A 109 7.10 -12.83 -22.05
CA GLU A 109 8.47 -13.22 -21.75
C GLU A 109 8.85 -12.56 -20.41
N THR A 110 8.93 -13.37 -19.37
CA THR A 110 9.33 -12.92 -18.04
C THR A 110 10.75 -12.35 -18.14
N ILE A 111 10.91 -11.02 -18.03
CA ILE A 111 12.20 -10.29 -18.05
C ILE A 111 13.05 -10.59 -16.77
N LEU A 112 12.92 -11.78 -16.19
CA LEU A 112 13.68 -12.19 -15.00
C LEU A 112 14.78 -13.23 -15.28
N ALA A 113 15.07 -13.54 -16.54
CA ALA A 113 16.11 -14.52 -16.91
C ALA A 113 17.39 -13.92 -17.54
N SER A 114 17.73 -12.65 -17.29
CA SER A 114 18.98 -12.06 -17.83
C SER A 114 19.83 -11.25 -16.83
N LYS A 115 19.73 -11.55 -15.53
CA LYS A 115 20.72 -11.09 -14.54
C LYS A 115 21.15 -12.26 -13.65
N SER A 116 21.98 -13.11 -14.22
CA SER A 116 22.93 -14.00 -13.54
C SER A 116 24.26 -13.89 -14.26
#